data_AF-A0A9X4ATV2-F1
#
_entry.id   AF-A0A9X4ATV2-F1
#
_cell.length_a   1.000
_cell.length_b   1.000
_cell.length_c   1.000
_cell.angle_alpha   90.00
_cell.angle_beta   90.00
_cell.angle_gamma   90.00
#
_symmetry.space_group_name_H-M   'P 1'
#
loop_
_entity.id
_entity.type
_entity.pdbx_description
1 polymer ?
#
loop_
_entity_poly.entity_id
_entity_poly.type
_entity_poly.pdbx_seq_one_letter_code
_entity_poly.pdbx_strand_id
1 'polypeptide(L)'
;MRILSLLVATIPLVSLAACGAAQNHAVERGPMAPPPGESALCSPLPNEPASQRVVALPAAEREALEKRLEEGPVAVKLEGCKLVVVKACELRASAAYRAAPEDGSFTLSNEADIEREVPLGKGRLGTVVNGGRALEVKLAQAGRFTFGGATATPEATEACKEATHVVRGYTIGAFEVAESASGAPVEKAGDTEACAKGAANATTPPAGCGALVSIDLVALDLGADDDTRRVEVSRPPSPITGEGKRDEDADGFVGGVDQGAPARGAVDVKEEGKPKPGKHCPPKDPLCAY
;
A
#
# COMPACT_ATOMS: atom_id res chain seq x y z
N MET A 1 8.95 19.82 -49.87
CA MET A 1 8.29 21.15 -49.99
C MET A 1 7.66 21.45 -48.64
N ARG A 2 8.24 22.40 -47.88
CA ARG A 2 7.66 23.72 -47.51
C ARG A 2 6.34 23.53 -46.71
N ILE A 3 6.14 24.05 -45.49
CA ILE A 3 6.24 25.46 -45.13
C ILE A 3 6.52 25.59 -43.61
N LEU A 4 7.55 26.39 -43.30
CA LEU A 4 7.86 27.01 -42.02
C LEU A 4 6.76 28.04 -41.68
N SER A 5 6.27 28.09 -40.44
CA SER A 5 5.58 29.30 -39.94
C SER A 5 5.93 29.52 -38.48
N LEU A 6 6.99 30.31 -38.29
CA LEU A 6 7.29 31.05 -37.08
C LEU A 6 6.19 32.10 -36.87
N LEU A 7 5.60 32.14 -35.69
CA LEU A 7 4.86 33.31 -35.21
C LEU A 7 5.46 33.73 -33.87
N VAL A 8 6.35 34.72 -34.00
CA VAL A 8 6.92 35.51 -32.93
C VAL A 8 5.84 36.48 -32.46
N ALA A 9 5.37 36.33 -31.23
CA ALA A 9 4.51 37.31 -30.59
C ALA A 9 5.27 37.95 -29.42
N THR A 10 5.86 39.10 -29.72
CA THR A 10 6.40 40.09 -28.77
C THR A 10 5.29 40.59 -27.85
N ILE A 11 5.42 40.40 -26.54
CA ILE A 11 4.55 41.02 -25.54
C ILE A 11 5.30 42.20 -24.88
N PRO A 12 4.70 43.40 -24.83
CA PRO A 12 5.35 44.62 -24.40
C PRO A 12 5.57 44.70 -22.89
N LEU A 13 6.75 45.22 -22.53
CA LEU A 13 7.07 45.82 -21.24
C LEU A 13 6.12 47.01 -20.98
N VAL A 14 5.29 46.92 -19.94
CA VAL A 14 4.63 48.09 -19.35
C VAL A 14 5.16 48.24 -17.93
N SER A 15 6.06 49.19 -17.78
CA SER A 15 6.48 49.76 -16.50
C SER A 15 5.58 50.96 -16.21
N LEU A 16 4.76 50.90 -15.16
CA LEU A 16 4.25 52.10 -14.51
C LEU A 16 4.26 51.94 -13.00
N ALA A 17 4.96 52.90 -12.40
CA ALA A 17 5.16 53.10 -10.98
C ALA A 17 3.87 53.51 -10.28
N ALA A 18 3.61 52.90 -9.13
CA ALA A 18 2.74 53.48 -8.11
C ALA A 18 3.49 53.44 -6.77
N CYS A 19 4.12 54.56 -6.43
CA CYS A 19 4.56 54.86 -5.07
C CYS A 19 3.33 55.06 -4.18
N GLY A 20 2.95 54.02 -3.44
CA GLY A 20 2.02 54.11 -2.33
C GLY A 20 2.71 53.61 -1.07
N ALA A 21 3.35 54.52 -0.34
CA ALA A 21 3.94 54.24 0.97
C ALA A 21 2.84 54.12 2.03
N ALA A 22 2.14 52.98 2.04
CA ALA A 22 1.41 52.53 3.21
C ALA A 22 2.38 51.70 4.05
N GLN A 23 2.83 52.27 5.17
CA GLN A 23 3.60 51.56 6.18
C GLN A 23 2.67 50.54 6.86
N ASN A 24 2.46 49.42 6.20
CA ASN A 24 1.99 48.22 6.87
C ASN A 24 3.14 47.78 7.76
N HIS A 25 3.05 48.09 9.05
CA HIS A 25 3.78 47.36 10.06
C HIS A 25 3.47 45.89 9.81
N ALA A 26 4.42 45.19 9.16
CA ALA A 26 4.49 43.76 9.17
C ALA A 26 4.68 43.40 10.64
N VAL A 27 3.56 43.21 11.33
CA VAL A 27 3.52 42.39 12.51
C VAL A 27 4.09 41.06 12.02
N GLU A 28 5.35 40.84 12.37
CA GLU A 28 5.99 39.54 12.30
C GLU A 28 5.10 38.63 13.13
N ARG A 29 4.10 38.04 12.47
CA ARG A 29 3.29 36.98 13.04
C ARG A 29 4.31 35.86 13.21
N GLY A 30 4.91 35.81 14.40
CA GLY A 30 5.63 34.63 14.85
C GLY A 30 4.79 33.40 14.51
N PRO A 31 5.44 32.28 14.18
CA PRO A 31 4.74 31.08 13.70
C PRO A 31 3.53 30.85 14.58
N MET A 32 2.34 30.99 13.97
CA MET A 32 1.09 30.83 14.68
C MET A 32 1.16 29.46 15.32
N ALA A 33 1.13 29.40 16.65
CA ALA A 33 1.12 28.14 17.36
C ALA A 33 0.02 27.29 16.71
N PRO A 34 0.32 26.06 16.24
CA PRO A 34 -0.68 25.24 15.58
C PRO A 34 -1.90 25.14 16.49
N PRO A 35 -3.13 25.23 15.94
CA PRO A 35 -4.33 25.20 16.76
C PRO A 35 -4.27 23.96 17.69
N PRO A 36 -4.42 24.13 19.01
CA PRO A 36 -4.45 23.00 19.92
C PRO A 36 -5.73 22.20 19.64
N GLY A 37 -5.60 21.04 19.00
CA GLY A 37 -6.74 20.13 18.88
C GLY A 37 -6.68 19.04 17.82
N GLU A 38 -5.92 19.20 16.73
CA GLU A 38 -5.98 18.21 15.64
C GLU A 38 -5.03 17.01 15.84
N SER A 39 -3.97 17.19 16.63
CA SER A 39 -3.01 16.12 16.96
C SER A 39 -3.54 15.06 17.94
N ALA A 40 -4.72 15.27 18.52
CA ALA A 40 -5.29 14.39 19.56
C ALA A 40 -6.22 13.29 19.01
N LEU A 41 -6.48 13.24 17.70
CA LEU A 41 -7.48 12.34 17.11
C LEU A 41 -6.89 11.09 16.44
N CYS A 42 -5.58 10.96 16.40
CA CYS A 42 -4.92 9.82 15.78
C CYS A 42 -4.54 8.84 16.88
N SER A 43 -5.13 7.63 16.83
CA SER A 43 -4.70 6.57 17.75
C SER A 43 -3.22 6.29 17.49
N PRO A 44 -2.38 6.21 18.55
CA PRO A 44 -1.00 5.80 18.38
C PRO A 44 -0.96 4.42 17.71
N LEU A 45 0.03 4.18 16.85
CA LEU A 45 0.25 2.84 16.32
C LEU A 45 0.49 1.89 17.51
N PRO A 46 -0.10 0.68 17.49
CA PRO A 46 0.17 -0.31 18.51
C PRO A 46 1.65 -0.72 18.44
N ASN A 47 2.25 -0.95 19.61
CA ASN A 47 3.59 -1.53 19.66
C ASN A 47 3.61 -2.98 19.14
N GLU A 48 2.46 -3.66 19.24
CA GLU A 48 2.24 -4.99 18.69
C GLU A 48 2.19 -4.96 17.16
N PRO A 49 2.62 -6.04 16.48
CA PRO A 49 2.52 -6.15 15.03
C PRO A 49 1.08 -5.92 14.55
N ALA A 50 0.88 -4.93 13.67
CA ALA A 50 -0.43 -4.57 13.16
C ALA A 50 -0.42 -4.37 11.65
N SER A 51 -1.42 -4.95 10.98
CA SER A 51 -1.67 -4.73 9.55
C SER A 51 -2.54 -3.48 9.39
N GLN A 52 -2.05 -2.49 8.65
CA GLN A 52 -2.75 -1.25 8.34
C GLN A 52 -3.13 -1.24 6.86
N ARG A 53 -4.42 -1.00 6.56
CA ARG A 53 -4.86 -0.83 5.17
C ARG A 53 -4.36 0.50 4.62
N VAL A 54 -3.80 0.47 3.42
CA VAL A 54 -3.24 1.66 2.74
C VAL A 54 -4.05 2.11 1.53
N VAL A 55 -5.21 1.51 1.29
CA VAL A 55 -6.14 1.86 0.20
C VAL A 55 -6.57 3.33 0.20
N ALA A 56 -6.45 4.00 1.34
CA ALA A 56 -6.83 5.39 1.51
C ALA A 56 -5.68 6.40 1.38
N LEU A 57 -4.42 5.93 1.26
CA LEU A 57 -3.28 6.81 1.00
C LEU A 57 -3.46 7.51 -0.35
N PRO A 58 -3.01 8.77 -0.48
CA PRO A 58 -2.91 9.42 -1.78
C PRO A 58 -2.09 8.56 -2.76
N ALA A 59 -2.55 8.46 -4.01
CA ALA A 59 -1.93 7.59 -5.02
C ALA A 59 -0.42 7.81 -5.17
N ALA A 60 0.04 9.08 -5.17
CA ALA A 60 1.46 9.41 -5.27
C ALA A 60 2.28 8.96 -4.04
N GLU A 61 1.71 9.07 -2.84
CA GLU A 61 2.37 8.61 -1.60
C GLU A 61 2.43 7.09 -1.55
N ARG A 62 1.35 6.42 -1.98
CA ARG A 62 1.31 4.95 -2.09
C ARG A 62 2.34 4.44 -3.10
N GLU A 63 2.41 5.00 -4.30
CA GLU A 63 3.39 4.60 -5.33
C GLU A 63 4.84 4.83 -4.84
N ALA A 64 5.09 5.94 -4.14
CA ALA A 64 6.40 6.20 -3.56
C ALA A 64 6.77 5.17 -2.48
N LEU A 65 5.80 4.74 -1.66
CA LEU A 65 5.99 3.70 -0.66
C LEU A 65 6.20 2.32 -1.32
N GLU A 66 5.43 1.98 -2.35
CA GLU A 66 5.58 0.76 -3.15
C GLU A 66 6.99 0.62 -3.70
N LYS A 67 7.49 1.65 -4.40
CA LYS A 67 8.87 1.65 -4.95
C LYS A 67 9.92 1.47 -3.86
N ARG A 68 9.74 2.09 -2.70
CA ARG A 68 10.70 1.95 -1.60
C ARG A 68 10.64 0.55 -0.95
N LEU A 69 9.47 -0.08 -0.91
CA LEU A 69 9.30 -1.44 -0.42
C LEU A 69 9.93 -2.49 -1.34
N GLU A 70 10.02 -2.22 -2.65
CA GLU A 70 10.77 -3.08 -3.58
C GLU A 70 12.28 -3.11 -3.27
N GLU A 71 12.81 -2.04 -2.67
CA GLU A 71 14.23 -1.93 -2.29
C GLU A 71 14.52 -2.56 -0.92
N GLY A 72 13.53 -2.64 -0.02
CA GLY A 72 13.69 -3.24 1.30
C GLY A 72 12.67 -2.78 2.35
N PRO A 73 12.87 -3.15 3.62
CA PRO A 73 12.03 -2.68 4.73
C PRO A 73 12.08 -1.16 4.85
N VAL A 74 10.91 -0.56 5.10
CA VAL A 74 10.78 0.90 5.16
C VAL A 74 10.53 1.32 6.60
N ALA A 75 11.41 2.16 7.13
CA ALA A 75 11.21 2.79 8.43
C ALA A 75 10.28 3.98 8.30
N VAL A 76 9.34 4.09 9.24
CA VAL A 76 8.28 5.09 9.23
C VAL A 76 8.08 5.68 10.61
N LYS A 77 7.52 6.88 10.64
CA LYS A 77 6.99 7.53 11.84
C LYS A 77 5.60 8.06 11.56
N LEU A 78 4.84 8.31 12.61
CA LEU A 78 3.58 9.06 12.50
C LEU A 78 3.82 10.53 12.80
N GLU A 79 3.37 11.39 11.89
CA GLU A 79 3.22 12.83 12.13
C GLU A 79 1.73 13.16 12.09
N GLY A 80 1.11 13.25 13.28
CA GLY A 80 -0.35 13.24 13.40
C GLY A 80 -0.94 11.93 12.86
N CYS A 81 -1.84 12.01 11.89
CA CYS A 81 -2.45 10.85 11.24
C CYS A 81 -1.72 10.44 9.95
N LYS A 82 -0.55 11.02 9.66
CA LYS A 82 0.19 10.77 8.43
C LYS A 82 1.32 9.78 8.67
N LEU A 83 1.40 8.78 7.82
CA LEU A 83 2.53 7.86 7.76
C LEU A 83 3.67 8.54 6.99
N VAL A 84 4.78 8.83 7.66
CA VAL A 84 5.93 9.52 7.08
C VAL A 84 7.09 8.56 6.98
N VAL A 85 7.62 8.38 5.76
CA VAL A 85 8.82 7.57 5.51
C VAL A 85 10.07 8.29 5.99
N VAL A 86 10.85 7.64 6.87
CA VAL A 86 12.13 8.14 7.36
C VAL A 86 13.23 7.75 6.37
N LYS A 87 13.38 8.55 5.30
CA LYS A 87 14.21 8.21 4.13
C LYS A 87 15.67 7.89 4.46
N ALA A 88 16.23 8.56 5.48
CA ALA A 88 17.62 8.36 5.89
C ALA A 88 17.86 7.04 6.65
N CYS A 89 16.81 6.41 7.16
CA CYS A 89 16.89 5.12 7.83
C CYS A 89 16.81 4.00 6.80
N GLU A 90 17.97 3.52 6.36
CA GLU A 90 18.08 2.44 5.39
C GLU A 90 18.25 1.08 6.08
N LEU A 91 17.31 0.17 5.85
CA LEU A 91 17.34 -1.19 6.39
C LEU A 91 17.56 -2.17 5.25
N ARG A 92 18.36 -3.21 5.50
CA ARG A 92 18.60 -4.28 4.54
C ARG A 92 17.92 -5.56 5.00
N ALA A 93 17.11 -6.16 4.13
CA ALA A 93 16.51 -7.47 4.36
C ALA A 93 16.20 -8.14 3.02
N SER A 94 16.08 -9.46 3.01
CA SER A 94 15.51 -10.19 1.88
C SER A 94 13.98 -10.22 1.98
N ALA A 95 13.29 -9.92 0.89
CA ALA A 95 11.85 -10.12 0.77
C ALA A 95 11.53 -11.55 0.32
N ALA A 96 10.51 -12.15 0.90
CA ALA A 96 9.92 -13.40 0.44
C ALA A 96 8.44 -13.18 0.12
N TYR A 97 8.02 -13.60 -1.08
CA TYR A 97 6.62 -13.57 -1.48
C TYR A 97 5.92 -14.88 -1.10
N ARG A 98 4.68 -14.77 -0.61
CA ARG A 98 3.75 -15.89 -0.49
C ARG A 98 2.41 -15.51 -1.09
N ALA A 99 1.93 -16.31 -2.02
CA ALA A 99 0.57 -16.21 -2.52
C ALA A 99 -0.41 -16.47 -1.38
N ALA A 100 -1.41 -15.59 -1.28
CA ALA A 100 -2.51 -15.67 -0.33
C ALA A 100 -3.69 -14.92 -0.97
N PRO A 101 -4.30 -15.50 -2.02
CA PRO A 101 -5.39 -14.83 -2.71
C PRO A 101 -6.62 -14.74 -1.80
N GLU A 102 -7.16 -13.54 -1.65
CA GLU A 102 -8.34 -13.26 -0.83
C GLU A 102 -9.10 -12.07 -1.40
N ASP A 103 -10.40 -12.24 -1.63
CA ASP A 103 -11.30 -11.17 -2.03
C ASP A 103 -12.06 -10.63 -0.83
N GLY A 104 -12.34 -9.33 -0.82
CA GLY A 104 -13.10 -8.71 0.26
C GLY A 104 -13.78 -7.42 -0.16
N SER A 105 -14.83 -7.06 0.58
CA SER A 105 -15.48 -5.77 0.42
C SER A 105 -15.99 -5.26 1.76
N PHE A 106 -16.00 -3.94 1.94
CA PHE A 106 -16.63 -3.29 3.08
C PHE A 106 -17.16 -1.91 2.70
N THR A 107 -18.05 -1.39 3.53
CA THR A 107 -18.65 -0.06 3.34
C THR A 107 -18.20 0.88 4.44
N LEU A 108 -17.84 2.10 4.05
CA LEU A 108 -17.51 3.20 4.95
C LEU A 108 -18.70 4.17 4.94
N SER A 109 -19.55 4.10 5.96
CA SER A 109 -20.77 4.93 6.02
C SER A 109 -20.66 6.07 7.05
N ASN A 110 -19.73 5.96 7.99
CA ASN A 110 -19.51 6.93 9.05
C ASN A 110 -18.03 6.95 9.48
N GLU A 111 -17.68 7.89 10.37
CA GLU A 111 -16.31 8.04 10.88
C GLU A 111 -15.80 6.80 11.65
N ALA A 112 -16.68 6.09 12.37
CA ALA A 112 -16.29 4.89 13.10
C ALA A 112 -15.92 3.73 12.16
N ASP A 113 -16.53 3.64 10.98
CA ASP A 113 -16.13 2.67 9.95
C ASP A 113 -14.73 2.97 9.41
N ILE A 114 -14.42 4.26 9.22
CA ILE A 114 -13.10 4.70 8.76
C ILE A 114 -12.03 4.36 9.80
N GLU A 115 -12.29 4.66 11.07
CA GLU A 115 -11.34 4.37 12.15
C GLU A 115 -11.09 2.87 12.33
N ARG A 116 -12.09 2.03 12.06
CA ARG A 116 -11.98 0.58 12.17
C ARG A 116 -11.29 -0.06 10.97
N GLU A 117 -11.66 0.33 9.76
CA GLU A 117 -11.23 -0.36 8.53
C GLU A 117 -10.01 0.29 7.88
N VAL A 118 -9.89 1.62 7.93
CA VAL A 118 -8.88 2.40 7.21
C VAL A 118 -8.34 3.57 8.06
N PRO A 119 -7.64 3.30 9.19
CA PRO A 119 -7.22 4.35 10.13
C PRO A 119 -6.36 5.44 9.48
N LEU A 120 -5.45 5.06 8.56
CA LEU A 120 -4.60 5.99 7.81
C LEU A 120 -5.37 6.84 6.78
N GLY A 121 -6.63 6.49 6.52
CA GLY A 121 -7.52 7.14 5.56
C GLY A 121 -8.37 8.27 6.12
N LYS A 122 -8.33 8.52 7.43
CA LYS A 122 -9.25 9.44 8.13
C LYS A 122 -9.29 10.82 7.50
N GLY A 123 -8.14 11.40 7.14
CA GLY A 123 -8.09 12.73 6.56
C GLY A 123 -8.80 12.84 5.20
N ARG A 124 -8.63 11.84 4.31
CA ARG A 124 -9.17 11.92 2.95
C ARG A 124 -10.59 11.36 2.85
N LEU A 125 -10.79 10.13 3.28
CA LEU A 125 -12.10 9.47 3.18
C LEU A 125 -13.10 10.05 4.19
N GLY A 126 -12.62 10.57 5.32
CA GLY A 126 -13.45 11.23 6.32
C GLY A 126 -14.20 12.43 5.76
N THR A 127 -13.59 13.23 4.89
CA THR A 127 -14.29 14.37 4.25
C THR A 127 -15.46 13.93 3.38
N VAL A 128 -15.32 12.80 2.68
CA VAL A 128 -16.34 12.25 1.80
C VAL A 128 -17.50 11.69 2.62
N VAL A 129 -17.17 10.90 3.65
CA VAL A 129 -18.12 10.25 4.54
C VAL A 129 -18.85 11.24 5.44
N ASN A 130 -18.15 12.23 6.00
CA ASN A 130 -18.77 13.32 6.77
C ASN A 130 -19.64 14.24 5.91
N GLY A 131 -19.47 14.21 4.58
CA GLY A 131 -20.37 14.81 3.62
C GLY A 131 -21.67 14.01 3.37
N GLY A 132 -21.91 12.93 4.13
CA GLY A 132 -23.12 12.10 4.04
C GLY A 132 -23.08 11.03 2.94
N ARG A 133 -21.90 10.76 2.36
CA ARG A 133 -21.74 9.76 1.30
C ARG A 133 -21.11 8.48 1.85
N ALA A 134 -21.75 7.34 1.61
CA ALA A 134 -21.15 6.05 1.87
C ALA A 134 -20.21 5.64 0.72
N LEU A 135 -19.10 5.00 1.06
CA LEU A 135 -18.14 4.45 0.10
C LEU A 135 -18.10 2.93 0.19
N GLU A 136 -18.17 2.25 -0.95
CA GLU A 136 -17.89 0.82 -1.05
C GLU A 136 -16.42 0.64 -1.45
N VAL A 137 -15.70 -0.20 -0.71
CA VAL A 137 -14.32 -0.57 -0.99
C VAL A 137 -14.29 -2.04 -1.35
N LYS A 138 -13.80 -2.38 -2.54
CA LYS A 138 -13.57 -3.74 -3.01
C LYS A 138 -12.07 -4.01 -3.08
N LEU A 139 -11.67 -5.20 -2.69
CA LEU A 139 -10.28 -5.64 -2.60
C LEU A 139 -10.15 -7.02 -3.22
N ALA A 140 -9.05 -7.23 -3.93
CA ALA A 140 -8.58 -8.53 -4.37
C ALA A 140 -7.10 -8.65 -4.03
N GLN A 141 -6.77 -9.38 -2.98
CA GLN A 141 -5.41 -9.63 -2.55
C GLN A 141 -4.81 -10.75 -3.39
N ALA A 142 -3.56 -10.60 -3.81
CA ALA A 142 -2.83 -11.65 -4.50
C ALA A 142 -1.90 -12.41 -3.55
N GLY A 143 -1.31 -11.70 -2.59
CA GLY A 143 -0.40 -12.29 -1.63
C GLY A 143 0.39 -11.23 -0.88
N ARG A 144 1.41 -11.69 -0.18
CA ARG A 144 2.15 -10.88 0.78
C ARG A 144 3.66 -11.05 0.61
N PHE A 145 4.37 -9.94 0.73
CA PHE A 145 5.81 -9.93 0.95
C PHE A 145 6.10 -9.83 2.45
N THR A 146 7.10 -10.58 2.89
CA THR A 146 7.65 -10.50 4.25
C THR A 146 9.14 -10.29 4.18
N PHE A 147 9.65 -9.33 4.95
CA PHE A 147 11.08 -9.11 5.12
C PHE A 147 11.60 -9.96 6.28
N GLY A 148 12.65 -10.73 6.01
CA GLY A 148 13.35 -11.54 7.01
C GLY A 148 14.75 -10.98 7.31
N GLY A 149 15.14 -11.01 8.58
CA GLY A 149 16.52 -10.68 9.00
C GLY A 149 16.93 -9.25 8.73
N ALA A 150 16.05 -8.28 9.00
CA ALA A 150 16.37 -6.87 8.81
C ALA A 150 17.58 -6.45 9.66
N THR A 151 18.57 -5.83 9.02
CA THR A 151 19.75 -5.27 9.67
C THR A 151 19.93 -3.81 9.27
N ALA A 152 20.31 -2.97 10.23
CA ALA A 152 20.71 -1.58 10.00
C ALA A 152 22.24 -1.48 10.00
N THR A 153 22.80 -0.56 9.21
CA THR A 153 24.21 -0.15 9.40
C THR A 153 24.31 0.76 10.64
N PRO A 154 25.52 0.96 11.21
CA PRO A 154 25.70 1.89 12.33
C PRO A 154 25.20 3.31 11.99
N GLU A 155 25.49 3.81 10.80
CA GLU A 155 25.04 5.13 10.32
C GLU A 155 23.52 5.18 10.15
N ALA A 156 22.94 4.12 9.59
CA ALA A 156 21.49 4.00 9.49
C ALA A 156 20.83 4.02 10.86
N THR A 157 21.46 3.44 11.89
CA THR A 157 20.88 3.39 13.24
C THR A 157 20.65 4.78 13.83
N GLU A 158 21.59 5.72 13.63
CA GLU A 158 21.39 7.12 14.03
C GLU A 158 20.25 7.78 13.27
N ALA A 159 20.18 7.56 11.95
CA ALA A 159 19.08 8.07 11.11
C ALA A 159 17.73 7.43 11.45
N CYS A 160 17.72 6.20 11.97
CA CYS A 160 16.53 5.47 12.40
C CYS A 160 15.96 5.94 13.72
N LYS A 161 16.64 6.80 14.49
CA LYS A 161 16.14 7.30 15.78
C LYS A 161 14.83 8.08 15.67
N GLU A 162 14.55 8.67 14.51
CA GLU A 162 13.27 9.33 14.25
C GLU A 162 12.14 8.36 13.88
N ALA A 163 12.47 7.14 13.48
CA ALA A 163 11.48 6.15 13.10
C ALA A 163 10.89 5.50 14.36
N THR A 164 9.58 5.30 14.35
CA THR A 164 8.88 4.60 15.45
C THR A 164 8.54 3.17 15.06
N HIS A 165 8.39 2.90 13.75
CA HIS A 165 8.00 1.60 13.22
C HIS A 165 8.80 1.25 11.98
N VAL A 166 8.80 -0.04 11.65
CA VAL A 166 9.27 -0.57 10.37
C VAL A 166 8.17 -1.36 9.69
N VAL A 167 8.08 -1.23 8.37
CA VAL A 167 7.24 -2.11 7.54
C VAL A 167 7.96 -3.45 7.39
N ARG A 168 7.48 -4.47 8.11
CA ARG A 168 8.04 -5.84 8.09
C ARG A 168 7.45 -6.70 6.97
N GLY A 169 6.31 -6.30 6.43
CA GLY A 169 5.67 -6.97 5.31
C GLY A 169 4.61 -6.08 4.70
N TYR A 170 4.13 -6.48 3.54
CA TYR A 170 3.07 -5.78 2.86
C TYR A 170 2.28 -6.72 1.96
N THR A 171 0.98 -6.43 1.84
CA THR A 171 0.06 -7.16 0.98
C THR A 171 -0.15 -6.39 -0.30
N ILE A 172 -0.06 -7.12 -1.41
CA ILE A 172 -0.29 -6.60 -2.74
C ILE A 172 -1.57 -7.17 -3.34
N GLY A 173 -2.14 -6.47 -4.30
CA GLY A 173 -3.33 -6.89 -4.99
C GLY A 173 -3.87 -5.79 -5.86
N ALA A 174 -5.18 -5.60 -5.79
CA ALA A 174 -5.91 -4.54 -6.43
C ALA A 174 -7.08 -4.10 -5.54
N PHE A 175 -7.53 -2.87 -5.73
CA PHE A 175 -8.70 -2.35 -5.04
C PHE A 175 -9.45 -1.31 -5.86
N GLU A 176 -10.71 -1.13 -5.51
CA GLU A 176 -11.60 -0.11 -6.05
C GLU A 176 -12.39 0.54 -4.92
N VAL A 177 -12.50 1.85 -4.95
CA VAL A 177 -13.32 2.66 -4.05
C VAL A 177 -14.36 3.36 -4.91
N ALA A 178 -15.64 3.16 -4.60
CA ALA A 178 -16.75 3.78 -5.31
C ALA A 178 -17.77 4.36 -4.31
N GLU A 179 -18.53 5.37 -4.74
CA GLU A 179 -19.68 5.83 -3.96
C GLU A 179 -20.77 4.74 -3.93
N SER A 180 -21.25 4.36 -2.75
CA SER A 180 -22.18 3.23 -2.60
C SER A 180 -23.53 3.44 -3.30
N ALA A 181 -24.00 4.70 -3.39
CA ALA A 181 -25.30 5.00 -3.98
C ALA A 181 -25.27 5.08 -5.51
N SER A 182 -24.21 5.64 -6.08
CA SER A 182 -24.10 5.93 -7.51
C SER A 182 -23.25 4.90 -8.26
N GLY A 183 -22.40 4.14 -7.55
CA GLY A 183 -21.34 3.33 -8.15
C GLY A 183 -20.25 4.16 -8.82
N ALA A 184 -20.22 5.48 -8.62
CA ALA A 184 -19.23 6.35 -9.24
C ALA A 184 -17.82 6.02 -8.69
N PRO A 185 -16.83 5.76 -9.55
CA PRO A 185 -15.49 5.44 -9.11
C PRO A 185 -14.83 6.66 -8.46
N VAL A 186 -14.28 6.46 -7.27
CA VAL A 186 -13.51 7.46 -6.51
C VAL A 186 -12.02 7.22 -6.70
N GLU A 187 -11.59 5.96 -6.59
CA GLU A 187 -10.21 5.55 -6.80
C GLU A 187 -10.15 4.07 -7.20
N LYS A 188 -9.14 3.71 -7.99
CA LYS A 188 -8.82 2.32 -8.29
C LYS A 188 -7.30 2.17 -8.40
N ALA A 189 -6.78 1.01 -8.00
CA ALA A 189 -5.42 0.62 -8.30
C ALA A 189 -5.35 -0.88 -8.58
N GLY A 190 -4.59 -1.26 -9.61
CA GLY A 190 -4.51 -2.64 -10.09
C GLY A 190 -5.78 -3.11 -10.82
N ASP A 191 -5.82 -4.40 -11.11
CA ASP A 191 -6.94 -5.10 -11.74
C ASP A 191 -7.52 -6.16 -10.79
N THR A 192 -8.65 -5.83 -10.16
CA THR A 192 -9.32 -6.69 -9.18
C THR A 192 -9.74 -8.04 -9.76
N GLU A 193 -10.16 -8.09 -11.03
CA GLU A 193 -10.54 -9.34 -11.68
C GLU A 193 -9.33 -10.21 -12.01
N ALA A 194 -8.20 -9.60 -12.36
CA ALA A 194 -6.96 -10.34 -12.58
C ALA A 194 -6.42 -10.90 -11.25
N CYS A 195 -6.51 -10.15 -10.15
CA CYS A 195 -5.99 -10.58 -8.85
C CYS A 195 -6.82 -11.69 -8.21
N ALA A 196 -8.15 -11.64 -8.35
CA ALA A 196 -9.03 -12.70 -7.89
C ALA A 196 -8.73 -14.07 -8.55
N LYS A 197 -8.08 -14.07 -9.73
CA LYS A 197 -7.67 -15.29 -10.45
C LYS A 197 -6.28 -15.80 -10.02
N GLY A 198 -5.65 -15.18 -9.03
CA GLY A 198 -4.34 -15.57 -8.52
C GLY A 198 -4.32 -17.01 -8.00
N ALA A 199 -3.26 -17.75 -8.32
CA ALA A 199 -3.09 -19.13 -7.84
C ALA A 199 -2.45 -19.15 -6.44
N ALA A 200 -2.99 -19.98 -5.53
CA ALA A 200 -2.50 -20.10 -4.15
C ALA A 200 -1.03 -20.58 -4.03
N ASN A 201 -0.45 -21.14 -5.09
CA ASN A 201 0.93 -21.59 -5.15
C ASN A 201 1.83 -20.72 -6.05
N ALA A 202 1.36 -19.54 -6.45
CA ALA A 202 2.17 -18.63 -7.25
C ALA A 202 3.41 -18.17 -6.45
N THR A 203 4.56 -18.12 -7.12
CA THR A 203 5.83 -17.64 -6.54
C THR A 203 6.07 -16.16 -6.81
N THR A 204 5.24 -15.55 -7.65
CA THR A 204 5.26 -14.12 -7.98
C THR A 204 3.84 -13.60 -8.08
N PRO A 205 3.64 -12.28 -7.88
CA PRO A 205 2.34 -11.66 -8.08
C PRO A 205 1.83 -11.84 -9.52
N PRO A 206 0.52 -12.04 -9.74
CA PRO A 206 -0.06 -11.98 -11.08
C PRO A 206 0.11 -10.59 -11.71
N ALA A 207 0.14 -10.54 -13.05
CA ALA A 207 0.13 -9.27 -13.76
C ALA A 207 -1.13 -8.46 -13.42
N GLY A 208 -0.96 -7.16 -13.15
CA GLY A 208 -2.06 -6.28 -12.71
C GLY A 208 -2.29 -6.25 -11.19
N CYS A 209 -1.54 -7.02 -10.40
CA CYS A 209 -1.69 -7.14 -8.94
C CYS A 209 -0.58 -6.50 -8.13
N GLY A 210 -0.11 -5.34 -8.57
CA GLY A 210 0.99 -4.61 -7.93
C GLY A 210 0.57 -3.60 -6.88
N ALA A 211 -0.73 -3.32 -6.70
CA ALA A 211 -1.17 -2.25 -5.82
C ALA A 211 -0.99 -2.64 -4.34
N LEU A 212 -0.44 -1.73 -3.55
CA LEU A 212 -0.29 -1.87 -2.11
C LEU A 212 -1.67 -1.79 -1.44
N VAL A 213 -2.09 -2.89 -0.82
CA VAL A 213 -3.39 -3.00 -0.15
C VAL A 213 -3.25 -2.76 1.35
N SER A 214 -2.21 -3.34 1.95
CA SER A 214 -1.89 -3.15 3.37
C SER A 214 -0.40 -3.25 3.64
N ILE A 215 0.02 -2.67 4.76
CA ILE A 215 1.38 -2.78 5.30
C ILE A 215 1.33 -3.36 6.71
N ASP A 216 2.34 -4.13 7.09
CA ASP A 216 2.50 -4.67 8.42
C ASP A 216 3.57 -3.90 9.18
N LEU A 217 3.12 -3.16 10.18
CA LEU A 217 3.97 -2.34 11.01
C LEU A 217 4.37 -3.11 12.26
N VAL A 218 5.62 -2.94 12.65
CA VAL A 218 6.16 -3.41 13.93
C VAL A 218 6.93 -2.26 14.54
N ALA A 219 6.78 -2.06 15.86
CA ALA A 219 7.57 -1.09 16.57
C ALA A 219 9.06 -1.31 16.33
N LEU A 220 9.77 -0.23 16.05
CA LEU A 220 11.22 -0.25 15.90
C LEU A 220 11.84 0.00 17.27
N ASP A 221 12.29 -1.06 17.92
CA ASP A 221 13.12 -0.94 19.11
C ASP A 221 14.59 -0.97 18.69
N LEU A 222 15.27 0.17 18.86
CA LEU A 222 16.70 0.29 18.53
C LEU A 222 17.62 -0.15 19.67
N GLY A 223 17.08 -0.55 20.82
CA GLY A 223 17.83 -0.95 22.01
C GLY A 223 18.62 0.22 22.61
N ALA A 224 18.50 0.42 23.92
CA ALA A 224 19.33 1.42 24.62
C ALA A 224 20.79 0.94 24.82
N ASP A 225 21.06 -0.36 24.65
CA ASP A 225 22.35 -0.98 24.96
C ASP A 225 23.27 -1.05 23.72
N ASP A 226 24.44 -0.42 23.86
CA ASP A 226 25.32 0.05 22.78
C ASP A 226 26.17 -1.03 22.09
N ASP A 227 26.28 -2.25 22.64
CA ASP A 227 27.35 -3.18 22.24
C ASP A 227 26.96 -4.26 21.20
N THR A 228 25.67 -4.52 20.96
CA THR A 228 25.25 -5.43 19.87
C THR A 228 23.88 -5.04 19.31
N ARG A 229 23.80 -3.94 18.56
CA ARG A 229 22.58 -3.52 17.86
C ARG A 229 22.25 -4.45 16.69
N ARG A 230 21.66 -5.60 17.00
CA ARG A 230 20.75 -6.28 16.07
C ARG A 230 19.38 -5.68 16.26
N VAL A 231 18.79 -5.18 15.18
CA VAL A 231 17.34 -4.96 15.13
C VAL A 231 16.69 -6.34 15.15
N GLU A 232 16.48 -6.90 16.34
CA GLU A 232 15.64 -8.08 16.48
C GLU A 232 14.20 -7.64 16.28
N VAL A 233 13.78 -7.71 15.02
CA VAL A 233 12.36 -7.69 14.69
C VAL A 233 11.74 -8.90 15.40
N SER A 234 11.03 -8.65 16.50
CA SER A 234 10.41 -9.68 17.35
C SER A 234 9.82 -10.77 16.47
N ARG A 235 10.45 -11.97 16.52
CA ARG A 235 9.95 -13.13 15.79
C ARG A 235 8.52 -13.36 16.25
N PRO A 236 7.54 -13.56 15.33
CA PRO A 236 6.23 -14.00 15.77
C PRO A 236 6.39 -15.24 16.65
N PRO A 237 5.62 -15.38 17.75
CA PRO A 237 5.73 -16.53 18.62
C PRO A 237 5.62 -17.78 17.76
N SER A 238 6.59 -18.70 17.92
CA SER A 238 6.58 -19.94 17.16
C SER A 238 5.23 -20.62 17.40
N PRO A 239 4.56 -21.13 16.34
CA PRO A 239 3.32 -21.87 16.53
C PRO A 239 3.59 -22.94 17.59
N ILE A 240 2.79 -22.93 18.65
CA ILE A 240 2.88 -23.93 19.71
C ILE A 240 2.58 -25.25 19.01
N THR A 241 3.62 -26.01 18.67
CA THR A 241 3.48 -27.40 18.28
C THR A 241 2.91 -28.10 19.49
N GLY A 242 1.60 -28.28 19.49
CA GLY A 242 0.94 -29.14 20.46
C GLY A 242 1.58 -30.51 20.34
N GLU A 243 2.36 -30.89 21.35
CA GLU A 243 2.70 -32.28 21.62
C GLU A 243 1.39 -33.02 21.97
N GLY A 244 0.61 -33.31 20.93
CA GLY A 244 -0.49 -34.25 21.02
C GLY A 244 0.09 -35.64 21.18
N LYS A 245 0.08 -36.15 22.41
CA LYS A 245 0.10 -37.58 22.69
C LYS A 245 -0.97 -38.23 21.80
N ARG A 246 -0.51 -39.05 20.85
CA ARG A 246 -1.34 -39.88 20.00
C ARG A 246 -1.64 -41.13 20.82
N ASP A 247 -2.77 -41.12 21.53
CA ASP A 247 -3.30 -42.35 22.12
C ASP A 247 -3.80 -43.24 20.97
N GLU A 248 -3.05 -44.31 20.71
CA GLU A 248 -3.41 -45.41 19.84
C GLU A 248 -4.50 -46.23 20.52
N ASP A 249 -5.76 -46.00 20.14
CA ASP A 249 -6.82 -47.00 20.29
C ASP A 249 -7.46 -47.25 18.92
N ALA A 250 -7.22 -48.45 18.43
CA ALA A 250 -7.84 -49.03 17.26
C ALA A 250 -9.31 -49.36 17.55
N ASP A 251 -10.20 -49.12 16.58
CA ASP A 251 -11.10 -50.17 16.08
C ASP A 251 -11.99 -49.66 14.93
N GLY A 252 -11.94 -50.39 13.81
CA GLY A 252 -13.08 -50.70 12.95
C GLY A 252 -13.79 -49.58 12.18
N PHE A 253 -13.39 -49.36 10.93
CA PHE A 253 -14.39 -49.06 9.90
C PHE A 253 -14.02 -49.68 8.55
N VAL A 254 -14.85 -50.65 8.14
CA VAL A 254 -14.84 -51.32 6.84
C VAL A 254 -16.06 -50.82 6.07
N GLY A 255 -15.85 -50.34 4.84
CA GLY A 255 -16.89 -50.01 3.88
C GLY A 255 -16.55 -48.73 3.13
N GLY A 256 -16.60 -48.65 1.81
CA GLY A 256 -17.00 -49.56 0.77
C GLY A 256 -16.59 -48.89 -0.54
N VAL A 257 -16.20 -49.70 -1.51
CA VAL A 257 -15.73 -49.28 -2.84
C VAL A 257 -16.95 -48.96 -3.69
N ASP A 258 -17.12 -47.70 -4.08
CA ASP A 258 -17.97 -47.34 -5.22
C ASP A 258 -17.10 -46.75 -6.33
N GLN A 259 -16.86 -47.59 -7.33
CA GLN A 259 -16.28 -47.25 -8.61
C GLN A 259 -17.38 -46.64 -9.49
N GLY A 260 -17.21 -45.39 -9.92
CA GLY A 260 -18.21 -44.77 -10.80
C GLY A 260 -17.86 -43.35 -11.24
N ALA A 261 -16.75 -43.17 -11.95
CA ALA A 261 -16.46 -41.92 -12.66
C ALA A 261 -16.45 -42.17 -14.18
N PRO A 262 -17.39 -41.61 -14.96
CA PRO A 262 -17.31 -41.63 -16.41
C PRO A 262 -16.26 -40.64 -16.94
N ALA A 263 -15.76 -41.00 -18.13
CA ALA A 263 -14.61 -40.47 -18.82
C ALA A 263 -14.63 -38.94 -19.05
N ARG A 264 -13.45 -38.35 -18.91
CA ARG A 264 -13.09 -36.99 -19.33
C ARG A 264 -13.33 -36.82 -20.82
N GLY A 265 -14.20 -35.88 -21.17
CA GLY A 265 -14.28 -35.33 -22.52
C GLY A 265 -13.01 -34.53 -22.83
N ALA A 266 -12.33 -34.89 -23.90
CA ALA A 266 -11.30 -34.08 -24.51
C ALA A 266 -11.96 -32.81 -25.08
N VAL A 267 -11.57 -31.65 -24.56
CA VAL A 267 -11.88 -30.35 -25.18
C VAL A 267 -10.72 -30.03 -26.09
N ASP A 268 -11.00 -29.99 -27.39
CA ASP A 268 -10.11 -29.48 -28.43
C ASP A 268 -9.68 -28.05 -28.08
N VAL A 269 -8.41 -27.89 -27.72
CA VAL A 269 -7.78 -26.58 -27.60
C VAL A 269 -7.54 -26.07 -29.02
N LYS A 270 -8.44 -25.19 -29.45
CA LYS A 270 -8.32 -24.43 -30.70
C LYS A 270 -7.13 -23.48 -30.55
N GLU A 271 -6.06 -23.79 -31.30
CA GLU A 271 -4.83 -23.00 -31.38
C GLU A 271 -5.12 -21.66 -32.08
N GLU A 272 -5.50 -20.64 -31.31
CA GLU A 272 -5.67 -19.27 -31.82
C GLU A 272 -4.34 -18.51 -31.78
N GLY A 273 -3.79 -18.28 -32.97
CA GLY A 273 -3.24 -16.97 -33.34
C GLY A 273 -1.88 -16.57 -32.77
N LYS A 274 -0.82 -16.85 -33.53
CA LYS A 274 0.48 -16.15 -33.43
C LYS A 274 0.29 -14.62 -33.31
N PRO A 275 0.90 -13.94 -32.31
CA PRO A 275 0.88 -12.49 -32.26
C PRO A 275 1.69 -11.90 -33.42
N LYS A 276 1.05 -11.06 -34.24
CA LYS A 276 1.72 -10.28 -35.28
C LYS A 276 2.62 -9.22 -34.61
N PRO A 277 3.92 -9.11 -34.97
CA PRO A 277 4.75 -8.03 -34.50
C PRO A 277 4.41 -6.76 -35.28
N GLY A 278 4.13 -5.67 -34.56
CA GLY A 278 4.08 -4.33 -35.15
C GLY A 278 2.82 -3.55 -34.81
N LYS A 279 2.85 -2.85 -33.67
CA LYS A 279 2.13 -1.59 -33.53
C LYS A 279 3.15 -0.48 -33.28
N HIS A 280 3.29 0.39 -34.27
CA HIS A 280 3.91 1.70 -34.11
C HIS A 280 3.12 2.49 -33.05
N CYS A 281 3.77 2.97 -31.98
CA CYS A 281 3.18 4.04 -31.15
C CYS A 281 3.14 5.33 -32.01
N PRO A 282 2.00 6.03 -32.10
CA PRO A 282 1.92 7.31 -32.76
C PRO A 282 2.71 8.37 -31.96
N PRO A 283 3.35 9.35 -32.62
CA PRO A 283 4.36 10.24 -32.03
C PRO A 283 3.82 11.31 -31.05
N LYS A 284 2.60 11.17 -30.53
CA LYS A 284 1.97 12.13 -29.59
C LYS A 284 1.10 11.47 -28.52
N ASP A 285 1.28 10.18 -28.24
CA ASP A 285 0.59 9.54 -27.12
C ASP A 285 1.42 9.66 -25.82
N PRO A 286 0.97 10.43 -24.82
CA PRO A 286 1.70 10.58 -23.55
C PRO A 286 1.74 9.29 -22.72
N LEU A 287 1.03 8.23 -23.12
CA LEU A 287 1.02 6.94 -22.42
C LEU A 287 2.09 5.95 -22.91
N CYS A 288 2.84 6.25 -23.98
CA CYS A 288 3.97 5.41 -24.44
C CYS A 288 5.34 5.85 -23.86
N ALA A 289 5.39 6.72 -22.85
CA ALA A 289 6.64 7.30 -22.31
C ALA A 289 7.12 6.69 -20.97
N TYR A 290 6.55 5.55 -20.55
CA TYR A 290 6.97 4.80 -19.36
C TYR A 290 7.13 3.33 -19.70
#